data_AF-A0ABD1MNR1-F1
#
_entry.id   AF-A0ABD1MNR1-F1
#
_cell.length_a   1.000
_cell.length_b   1.000
_cell.length_c   1.000
_cell.angle_alpha   90.00
_cell.angle_beta   90.00
_cell.angle_gamma   90.00
#
_symmetry.space_group_name_H-M   'P 1'
#
loop_
_entity.id
_entity.type
_entity.pdbx_description
1 polymer ?
#
loop_
_entity_poly.entity_id
_entity_poly.type
_entity_poly.pdbx_seq_one_letter_code
_entity_poly.pdbx_strand_id
1 'polypeptide(L)'
;MEIGNLTQLIVLHLSDNLLTGVIPRELGNLTMLKFLHLSHNSLFGLIPSEIGNCMTLTEVDLSHNNLTGSITPLIQQCPYSKSVNLSHNLLNGSITSQIYCVQNLNLSHNFLDGEVPYLWETKSMLDSLDLSYNNFIGKLQKELTYLSYLNLSYNSFDFSQHLDYCYFKKDSLLSYHMPNFTSCHTDQYQTNPQTRKDKPSFLFFIPVTCFILVVFPPILYFTRNKFKAKFEGMSTKNGDLFSIWNYDGQIAFEDMIEATEDFDIKYCIGTGGYGSVYRAQLPSGKIVALKKLHQMESHNPTFVKSFGNEVKMLTKIRYRNIVKLHGFCLHNRCMFLVYQYMEKSSLFYVLNNDAEAKELNWSTRVNVIKEWHVLCLICIMIVSHQLFIEMSQVPIFY
;
A
#
# COMPACT_ATOMS: atom_id res chain seq x y z
N MET A 1 -13.48 -28.63 -10.60
CA MET A 1 -12.47 -27.55 -10.65
C MET A 1 -11.19 -28.13 -10.04
N GLU A 2 -10.07 -28.11 -10.77
CA GLU A 2 -8.91 -28.99 -10.52
C GLU A 2 -8.00 -28.55 -9.36
N ILE A 3 -8.11 -27.31 -8.88
CA ILE A 3 -7.17 -26.76 -7.87
C ILE A 3 -7.24 -27.50 -6.52
N GLY A 4 -8.42 -27.95 -6.10
CA GLY A 4 -8.59 -28.71 -4.85
C GLY A 4 -7.94 -30.09 -4.85
N ASN A 5 -7.45 -30.57 -5.99
CA ASN A 5 -6.70 -31.84 -6.09
C ASN A 5 -5.19 -31.66 -5.82
N LEU A 6 -4.70 -30.42 -5.72
CA LEU A 6 -3.29 -30.11 -5.47
C LEU A 6 -2.94 -30.23 -3.97
N THR A 7 -3.28 -31.36 -3.33
CA THR A 7 -3.20 -31.54 -1.86
C THR A 7 -1.80 -31.38 -1.26
N GLN A 8 -0.75 -31.40 -2.09
CA GLN A 8 0.64 -31.16 -1.69
C GLN A 8 1.07 -29.68 -1.82
N LEU A 9 0.19 -28.79 -2.27
CA LEU A 9 0.50 -27.39 -2.48
C LEU A 9 0.77 -26.67 -1.15
N ILE A 10 1.94 -26.02 -1.06
CA ILE A 10 2.39 -25.28 0.13
C ILE A 10 2.17 -23.78 -0.03
N VAL A 11 2.31 -23.27 -1.25
CA VAL A 11 2.21 -21.86 -1.60
C VAL A 11 1.25 -21.71 -2.76
N LEU A 12 0.23 -20.88 -2.60
CA LEU A 12 -0.62 -20.40 -3.69
C LEU A 12 -0.49 -18.88 -3.76
N HIS A 13 0.20 -18.40 -4.79
CA HIS A 13 0.40 -16.97 -5.03
C HIS A 13 -0.22 -16.57 -6.37
N LEU A 14 -1.33 -15.86 -6.30
CA LEU A 14 -2.09 -15.35 -7.45
C LEU A 14 -2.39 -13.85 -7.31
N SER A 15 -1.68 -13.14 -6.43
CA SER A 15 -1.85 -11.70 -6.28
C SER A 15 -1.56 -10.93 -7.58
N ASP A 16 -2.12 -9.72 -7.70
CA ASP A 16 -1.91 -8.80 -8.83
C ASP A 16 -2.34 -9.37 -10.18
N ASN A 17 -3.53 -9.96 -10.21
CA ASN A 17 -4.15 -10.49 -11.42
C ASN A 17 -5.54 -9.87 -11.63
N LEU A 18 -6.21 -10.29 -12.70
CA LEU A 18 -7.59 -9.90 -13.01
C LEU A 18 -8.57 -11.04 -12.68
N LEU A 19 -8.26 -11.85 -11.66
CA LEU A 19 -9.11 -12.98 -11.29
C LEU A 19 -10.46 -12.45 -10.79
N THR A 20 -11.52 -13.06 -11.30
CA THR A 20 -12.91 -12.75 -10.95
C THR A 20 -13.60 -14.02 -10.47
N GLY A 21 -14.78 -13.87 -9.87
CA GLY A 21 -15.55 -14.99 -9.32
C GLY A 21 -15.35 -15.13 -7.82
N VAL A 22 -15.93 -16.21 -7.29
CA VAL A 22 -15.87 -16.53 -5.85
C VAL A 22 -14.63 -17.36 -5.52
N ILE A 23 -14.13 -17.25 -4.30
CA ILE A 23 -13.10 -18.17 -3.81
C ILE A 23 -13.73 -19.58 -3.71
N PRO A 24 -13.21 -20.59 -4.42
CA PRO A 24 -13.81 -21.92 -4.44
C PRO A 24 -13.64 -22.60 -3.08
N ARG A 25 -14.70 -23.24 -2.58
CA ARG A 25 -14.66 -24.02 -1.33
C ARG A 25 -13.65 -25.16 -1.37
N GLU A 26 -13.35 -25.67 -2.57
CA GLU A 26 -12.37 -26.74 -2.80
C GLU A 26 -10.95 -26.32 -2.39
N LEU A 27 -10.69 -25.03 -2.18
CA LEU A 27 -9.45 -24.54 -1.59
C LEU A 27 -9.20 -25.10 -0.18
N GLY A 28 -10.27 -25.45 0.55
CA GLY A 28 -10.20 -26.12 1.84
C GLY A 28 -9.63 -27.55 1.78
N ASN A 29 -9.47 -28.15 0.60
CA ASN A 29 -8.80 -29.45 0.44
C ASN A 29 -7.27 -29.34 0.49
N LEU A 30 -6.71 -28.12 0.45
CA LEU A 30 -5.27 -27.88 0.42
C LEU A 30 -4.69 -27.87 1.84
N THR A 31 -4.77 -28.99 2.55
CA THR A 31 -4.42 -29.09 3.97
C THR A 31 -2.94 -28.86 4.29
N MET A 32 -2.07 -28.78 3.29
CA MET A 32 -0.63 -28.47 3.41
C MET A 32 -0.29 -27.00 3.11
N LEU A 33 -1.28 -26.19 2.74
CA LEU A 33 -1.09 -24.81 2.33
C LEU A 33 -0.65 -23.95 3.52
N LYS A 34 0.43 -23.21 3.33
CA LYS A 34 1.02 -22.30 4.32
C LYS A 34 0.85 -20.83 3.96
N PHE A 35 0.89 -20.54 2.66
CA PHE A 35 0.84 -19.19 2.13
C PHE A 35 -0.25 -19.12 1.06
N LEU A 36 -1.27 -18.29 1.32
CA LEU A 36 -2.38 -18.05 0.40
C LEU A 36 -2.46 -16.56 0.08
N HIS A 37 -1.94 -16.16 -1.08
CA HIS A 37 -1.89 -14.77 -1.50
C HIS A 37 -2.76 -14.60 -2.76
N LEU A 38 -3.90 -13.94 -2.60
CA LEU A 38 -4.88 -13.65 -3.66
C LEU A 38 -5.17 -12.15 -3.78
N SER A 39 -4.31 -11.30 -3.20
CA SER A 39 -4.54 -9.85 -3.13
C SER A 39 -4.52 -9.15 -4.49
N HIS A 40 -5.12 -7.96 -4.59
CA HIS A 40 -5.19 -7.18 -5.83
C HIS A 40 -5.78 -7.98 -7.00
N ASN A 41 -7.01 -8.44 -6.81
CA ASN A 41 -7.82 -9.11 -7.83
C ASN A 41 -9.23 -8.51 -7.83
N SER A 42 -10.17 -9.15 -8.52
CA SER A 42 -11.60 -8.78 -8.54
C SER A 42 -12.47 -9.94 -8.03
N LEU A 43 -11.96 -10.68 -7.03
CA LEU A 43 -12.70 -11.76 -6.38
C LEU A 43 -13.85 -11.18 -5.57
N PHE A 44 -15.00 -11.86 -5.58
CA PHE A 44 -16.21 -11.39 -4.89
C PHE A 44 -16.91 -12.51 -4.15
N GLY A 45 -17.91 -12.14 -3.34
CA GLY A 45 -18.67 -13.10 -2.52
C GLY A 45 -17.98 -13.41 -1.20
N LEU A 46 -18.41 -14.50 -0.56
CA LEU A 46 -17.99 -14.85 0.80
C LEU A 46 -16.60 -15.52 0.81
N ILE A 47 -15.89 -15.36 1.92
CA ILE A 47 -14.74 -16.21 2.26
C ILE A 47 -15.30 -17.59 2.66
N PRO A 48 -14.98 -18.68 1.95
CA PRO A 48 -15.53 -20.00 2.25
C PRO A 48 -15.02 -20.53 3.59
N SER A 49 -15.93 -21.09 4.40
CA SER A 49 -15.63 -21.69 5.70
C SER A 49 -14.64 -22.85 5.64
N GLU A 50 -14.59 -23.52 4.49
CA GLU A 50 -13.71 -24.64 4.22
C GLU A 50 -12.23 -24.23 4.26
N ILE A 51 -11.88 -22.95 4.13
CA ILE A 51 -10.50 -22.46 4.35
C ILE A 51 -10.02 -22.76 5.77
N GLY A 52 -10.93 -22.86 6.75
CA GLY A 52 -10.59 -23.28 8.12
C GLY A 52 -9.93 -24.66 8.19
N ASN A 53 -10.17 -25.55 7.22
CA ASN A 53 -9.55 -26.87 7.16
C ASN A 53 -8.03 -26.82 6.88
N CYS A 54 -7.51 -25.71 6.36
CA CYS A 54 -6.10 -25.51 6.07
C CYS A 54 -5.33 -25.13 7.34
N MET A 55 -5.22 -26.07 8.29
CA MET A 55 -4.63 -25.85 9.62
C MET A 55 -3.14 -25.44 9.61
N THR A 56 -2.46 -25.56 8.46
CA THR A 56 -1.06 -25.16 8.28
C THR A 56 -0.88 -23.71 7.81
N LEU A 57 -1.96 -22.98 7.54
CA LEU A 57 -1.89 -21.60 7.06
C LEU A 57 -1.18 -20.72 8.08
N THR A 58 -0.11 -20.07 7.61
CA THR A 58 0.68 -19.10 8.36
C THR A 58 0.45 -17.68 7.87
N GLU A 59 0.19 -17.51 6.57
CA GLU A 59 0.00 -16.21 5.94
C GLU A 59 -1.15 -16.28 4.93
N VAL A 60 -2.09 -15.37 5.11
CA VAL A 60 -3.26 -15.21 4.24
C VAL A 60 -3.38 -13.74 3.85
N ASP A 61 -3.27 -13.45 2.57
CA ASP A 61 -3.49 -12.12 2.01
C ASP A 61 -4.59 -12.17 0.96
N LEU A 62 -5.77 -11.65 1.32
CA LEU A 62 -6.93 -11.50 0.44
C LEU A 62 -7.26 -10.01 0.21
N SER A 63 -6.34 -9.10 0.53
CA SER A 63 -6.58 -7.66 0.45
C SER A 63 -6.86 -7.18 -0.98
N HIS A 64 -7.50 -6.02 -1.14
CA HIS A 64 -7.80 -5.43 -2.44
C HIS A 64 -8.60 -6.38 -3.35
N ASN A 65 -9.78 -6.75 -2.89
CA ASN A 65 -10.78 -7.53 -3.62
C ASN A 65 -12.18 -6.98 -3.32
N ASN A 66 -13.24 -7.63 -3.82
CA ASN A 66 -14.64 -7.30 -3.58
C ASN A 66 -15.32 -8.34 -2.66
N LEU A 67 -14.59 -8.91 -1.69
CA LEU A 67 -15.12 -9.93 -0.79
C LEU A 67 -16.13 -9.32 0.19
N THR A 68 -17.20 -10.06 0.48
CA THR A 68 -18.31 -9.62 1.34
C THR A 68 -18.55 -10.61 2.49
N GLY A 69 -19.41 -10.22 3.43
CA GLY A 69 -19.77 -11.05 4.58
C GLY A 69 -18.78 -10.94 5.73
N SER A 70 -18.96 -11.82 6.72
CA SER A 70 -18.17 -11.81 7.95
C SER A 70 -16.82 -12.51 7.79
N ILE A 71 -15.85 -12.07 8.60
CA ILE A 71 -14.50 -12.67 8.68
C ILE A 71 -14.45 -13.97 9.48
N THR A 72 -15.51 -14.30 10.24
CA THR A 72 -15.57 -15.47 11.13
C THR A 72 -15.06 -16.77 10.50
N PRO A 73 -15.41 -17.13 9.25
CA PRO A 73 -15.00 -18.39 8.66
C PRO A 73 -13.47 -18.58 8.58
N LEU A 74 -12.70 -17.48 8.48
CA LEU A 74 -11.23 -17.53 8.40
C LEU A 74 -10.57 -17.64 9.79
N ILE A 75 -11.16 -17.01 10.79
CA ILE A 75 -10.57 -16.86 12.14
C ILE A 75 -11.12 -17.88 13.15
N GLN A 76 -12.13 -18.68 12.79
CA GLN A 76 -12.78 -19.63 13.69
C GLN A 76 -11.87 -20.78 14.18
N GLN A 77 -10.73 -21.03 13.52
CA GLN A 77 -9.91 -22.23 13.77
C GLN A 77 -8.39 -21.98 13.83
N CYS A 78 -7.85 -20.80 14.17
CA CYS A 78 -6.39 -20.58 14.06
C CYS A 78 -5.58 -20.99 15.32
N PRO A 79 -4.73 -22.03 15.24
CA PRO A 79 -3.62 -22.20 16.18
C PRO A 79 -2.25 -21.75 15.65
N TYR A 80 -2.11 -21.42 14.35
CA TYR A 80 -0.79 -21.16 13.73
C TYR A 80 -0.71 -19.98 12.74
N SER A 81 -1.80 -19.24 12.50
CA SER A 81 -1.77 -18.12 11.56
C SER A 81 -1.00 -16.94 12.14
N LYS A 82 0.04 -16.51 11.44
CA LYS A 82 0.89 -15.38 11.86
C LYS A 82 0.42 -14.06 11.27
N SER A 83 -0.12 -14.09 10.06
CA SER A 83 -0.48 -12.87 9.34
C SER A 83 -1.74 -13.09 8.52
N VAL A 84 -2.74 -12.25 8.75
CA VAL A 84 -3.99 -12.22 7.99
C VAL A 84 -4.24 -10.78 7.55
N ASN A 85 -4.27 -10.58 6.23
CA ASN A 85 -4.60 -9.30 5.62
C ASN A 85 -5.87 -9.42 4.78
N LEU A 86 -6.93 -8.74 5.21
CA LEU A 86 -8.22 -8.66 4.54
C LEU A 86 -8.59 -7.22 4.17
N SER A 87 -7.62 -6.30 4.21
CA SER A 87 -7.87 -4.88 3.97
C SER A 87 -8.41 -4.58 2.57
N HIS A 88 -9.09 -3.46 2.40
CA HIS A 88 -9.66 -3.05 1.10
C HIS A 88 -10.57 -4.13 0.49
N ASN A 89 -11.63 -4.46 1.21
CA ASN A 89 -12.70 -5.35 0.77
C ASN A 89 -14.07 -4.72 1.13
N LEU A 90 -15.15 -5.49 0.96
CA LEU A 90 -16.51 -5.11 1.32
C LEU A 90 -17.02 -5.93 2.52
N LEU A 91 -16.13 -6.36 3.41
CA LEU A 91 -16.45 -7.22 4.55
C LEU A 91 -17.29 -6.44 5.58
N ASN A 92 -18.21 -7.13 6.23
CA ASN A 92 -19.17 -6.52 7.16
C ASN A 92 -19.52 -7.42 8.34
N GLY A 93 -20.31 -6.89 9.26
CA GLY A 93 -20.64 -7.54 10.53
C GLY A 93 -19.55 -7.36 11.57
N SER A 94 -19.77 -7.97 12.73
CA SER A 94 -18.91 -7.80 13.90
C SER A 94 -17.75 -8.79 13.93
N ILE A 95 -16.70 -8.39 14.65
CA ILE A 95 -15.56 -9.25 14.97
C ILE A 95 -15.78 -9.94 16.32
N THR A 96 -15.27 -11.15 16.47
CA THR A 96 -15.34 -11.93 17.73
C THR A 96 -13.97 -12.00 18.39
N SER A 97 -13.90 -12.48 19.64
CA SER A 97 -12.62 -12.68 20.35
C SER A 97 -11.67 -13.65 19.66
N GLN A 98 -12.12 -14.35 18.61
CA GLN A 98 -11.27 -15.22 17.80
C GLN A 98 -10.16 -14.46 17.05
N ILE A 99 -10.26 -13.14 16.87
CA ILE A 99 -9.17 -12.37 16.26
C ILE A 99 -7.85 -12.45 17.03
N TYR A 100 -7.89 -12.76 18.34
CA TYR A 100 -6.71 -12.81 19.21
C TYR A 100 -5.81 -14.03 19.00
N CYS A 101 -6.24 -15.00 18.18
CA CYS A 101 -5.43 -16.17 17.83
C CYS A 101 -4.49 -15.94 16.62
N VAL A 102 -4.51 -14.74 16.02
CA VAL A 102 -3.60 -14.34 14.93
C VAL A 102 -2.59 -13.32 15.46
N GLN A 103 -1.33 -13.37 14.99
CA GLN A 103 -0.30 -12.43 15.43
C GLN A 103 -0.42 -11.04 14.79
N ASN A 104 -0.63 -10.98 13.47
CA ASN A 104 -0.79 -9.73 12.73
C ASN A 104 -2.12 -9.77 11.96
N LEU A 105 -3.00 -8.82 12.25
CA LEU A 105 -4.31 -8.76 11.64
C LEU A 105 -4.57 -7.37 11.06
N ASN A 106 -4.79 -7.33 9.74
CA ASN A 106 -5.19 -6.12 9.04
C ASN A 106 -6.59 -6.28 8.42
N LEU A 107 -7.54 -5.49 8.93
CA LEU A 107 -8.94 -5.44 8.50
C LEU A 107 -9.31 -4.06 7.95
N SER A 108 -8.35 -3.19 7.68
CA SER A 108 -8.63 -1.80 7.34
C SER A 108 -9.41 -1.64 6.03
N HIS A 109 -10.11 -0.53 5.85
CA HIS A 109 -10.89 -0.26 4.63
C HIS A 109 -11.92 -1.36 4.33
N ASN A 110 -12.84 -1.57 5.27
CA ASN A 110 -13.99 -2.47 5.14
C ASN A 110 -15.25 -1.79 5.73
N PHE A 111 -16.34 -2.54 5.88
CA PHE A 111 -17.60 -2.08 6.48
C PHE A 111 -17.90 -2.81 7.79
N LEU A 112 -16.88 -3.31 8.50
CA LEU A 112 -17.06 -4.02 9.76
C LEU A 112 -17.61 -3.08 10.84
N ASP A 113 -18.46 -3.61 11.71
CA ASP A 113 -19.20 -2.83 12.70
C ASP A 113 -19.25 -3.53 14.07
N GLY A 114 -20.00 -2.95 15.00
CA GLY A 114 -20.11 -3.44 16.37
C GLY A 114 -18.94 -3.02 17.25
N GLU A 115 -18.80 -3.68 18.41
CA GLU A 115 -17.77 -3.36 19.39
C GLU A 115 -16.52 -4.23 19.21
N VAL A 116 -15.35 -3.69 19.57
CA VAL A 116 -14.14 -4.50 19.66
C VAL A 116 -14.29 -5.45 20.86
N PRO A 117 -14.17 -6.77 20.68
CA PRO A 117 -14.43 -7.77 21.72
C PRO A 117 -13.50 -7.60 22.92
N TYR A 118 -13.87 -8.18 24.06
CA TYR A 118 -13.02 -8.16 25.24
C TYR A 118 -11.88 -9.16 25.14
N LEU A 119 -10.69 -8.72 25.57
CA LEU A 119 -9.50 -9.57 25.68
C LEU A 119 -9.55 -10.39 26.98
N TRP A 120 -10.21 -11.55 26.98
CA TRP A 120 -10.32 -12.40 28.20
C TRP A 120 -9.27 -13.50 28.34
N GLU A 121 -8.36 -13.71 27.39
CA GLU A 121 -7.51 -14.91 27.41
C GLU A 121 -6.01 -14.66 27.53
N THR A 122 -5.41 -15.42 28.46
CA THR A 122 -3.98 -15.49 28.80
C THR A 122 -3.09 -16.04 27.67
N LYS A 123 -3.61 -16.19 26.45
CA LYS A 123 -2.92 -16.74 25.26
C LYS A 123 -3.14 -15.93 23.98
N SER A 124 -3.40 -14.62 24.08
CA SER A 124 -3.39 -13.76 22.89
C SER A 124 -2.05 -13.87 22.16
N MET A 125 -2.10 -14.16 20.87
CA MET A 125 -0.94 -14.09 19.97
C MET A 125 -0.83 -12.74 19.27
N LEU A 126 -1.91 -11.94 19.32
CA LEU A 126 -2.02 -10.67 18.64
C LEU A 126 -0.97 -9.67 19.12
N ASP A 127 -0.23 -9.12 18.17
CA ASP A 127 0.83 -8.14 18.35
C ASP A 127 0.61 -6.89 17.48
N SER A 128 -0.02 -7.07 16.32
CA SER A 128 -0.36 -6.00 15.39
C SER A 128 -1.82 -6.07 14.96
N LEU A 129 -2.53 -4.95 15.11
CA LEU A 129 -3.94 -4.83 14.74
C LEU A 129 -4.22 -3.53 13.99
N ASP A 130 -4.75 -3.63 12.77
CA ASP A 130 -5.30 -2.51 12.01
C ASP A 130 -6.80 -2.71 11.76
N LEU A 131 -7.62 -1.85 12.35
CA LEU A 131 -9.07 -1.77 12.17
C LEU A 131 -9.48 -0.46 11.48
N SER A 132 -8.54 0.31 10.93
CA SER A 132 -8.84 1.64 10.44
C SER A 132 -9.82 1.65 9.27
N TYR A 133 -10.55 2.76 9.09
CA TYR A 133 -11.54 2.90 8.01
C TYR A 133 -12.59 1.77 8.04
N ASN A 134 -13.31 1.68 9.15
CA ASN A 134 -14.44 0.77 9.38
C ASN A 134 -15.56 1.52 10.13
N ASN A 135 -16.59 0.79 10.56
CA ASN A 135 -17.75 1.31 11.29
C ASN A 135 -17.80 0.84 12.75
N PHE A 136 -16.65 0.52 13.36
CA PHE A 136 -16.63 0.08 14.75
C PHE A 136 -17.12 1.17 15.70
N ILE A 137 -17.86 0.75 16.72
CA ILE A 137 -18.48 1.59 17.75
C ILE A 137 -18.12 1.07 19.14
N GLY A 138 -18.70 1.71 20.16
CA GLY A 138 -18.54 1.29 21.54
C GLY A 138 -17.24 1.78 22.16
N LYS A 139 -16.94 1.24 23.33
CA LYS A 139 -15.83 1.70 24.17
C LYS A 139 -14.55 0.95 23.85
N LEU A 140 -13.44 1.67 23.93
CA LEU A 140 -12.12 1.08 23.78
C LEU A 140 -11.59 0.58 25.12
N GLN A 141 -10.95 -0.58 25.06
CA GLN A 141 -10.31 -1.21 26.20
C GLN A 141 -8.82 -0.85 26.21
N LYS A 142 -8.30 -0.37 27.34
CA LYS A 142 -6.88 0.04 27.48
C LYS A 142 -5.90 -1.10 27.16
N GLU A 143 -6.32 -2.36 27.27
CA GLU A 143 -5.52 -3.55 27.00
C GLU A 143 -5.03 -3.61 25.56
N LEU A 144 -5.76 -3.01 24.60
CA LEU A 144 -5.33 -2.90 23.21
C LEU A 144 -4.02 -2.10 23.05
N THR A 145 -3.69 -1.24 24.01
CA THR A 145 -2.46 -0.43 23.98
C THR A 145 -1.18 -1.25 24.21
N TYR A 146 -1.31 -2.51 24.64
CA TYR A 146 -0.17 -3.43 24.78
C TYR A 146 0.31 -4.00 23.44
N LEU A 147 -0.47 -3.85 22.37
CA LEU A 147 -0.07 -4.26 21.03
C LEU A 147 1.10 -3.40 20.54
N SER A 148 2.09 -4.04 19.89
CA SER A 148 3.22 -3.34 19.28
C SER A 148 2.76 -2.35 18.20
N TYR A 149 1.73 -2.74 17.45
CA TYR A 149 1.07 -1.90 16.46
C TYR A 149 -0.44 -1.91 16.65
N LEU A 150 -1.04 -0.72 16.67
CA LEU A 150 -2.47 -0.53 16.77
C LEU A 150 -2.91 0.66 15.92
N ASN A 151 -3.87 0.43 15.04
CA ASN A 151 -4.53 1.48 14.27
C ASN A 151 -6.06 1.28 14.32
N LEU A 152 -6.75 2.25 14.89
CA LEU A 152 -8.21 2.29 15.10
C LEU A 152 -8.83 3.52 14.42
N SER A 153 -8.05 4.22 13.59
CA SER A 153 -8.45 5.47 12.96
C SER A 153 -9.68 5.31 12.05
N TYR A 154 -10.43 6.38 11.83
CA TYR A 154 -11.59 6.44 10.95
C TYR A 154 -12.65 5.37 11.29
N ASN A 155 -12.99 5.32 12.58
CA ASN A 155 -14.11 4.56 13.15
C ASN A 155 -15.02 5.50 13.96
N SER A 156 -16.04 4.94 14.62
CA SER A 156 -17.07 5.66 15.38
C SER A 156 -17.06 5.29 16.87
N PHE A 157 -15.88 5.15 17.48
CA PHE A 157 -15.72 4.82 18.89
C PHE A 157 -16.27 5.89 19.83
N ASP A 158 -16.80 5.45 20.97
CA ASP A 158 -17.29 6.32 22.04
C ASP A 158 -16.13 6.72 22.97
N PHE A 159 -15.83 8.01 23.02
CA PHE A 159 -14.81 8.61 23.87
C PHE A 159 -15.39 9.38 25.07
N SER A 160 -16.64 9.15 25.45
CA SER A 160 -17.29 9.83 26.57
C SER A 160 -16.59 9.59 27.91
N GLN A 161 -15.97 8.42 28.10
CA GLN A 161 -15.19 8.09 29.31
C GLN A 161 -13.76 8.65 29.20
N HIS A 162 -13.51 9.75 29.91
CA HIS A 162 -12.31 10.59 29.74
C HIS A 162 -10.96 9.91 29.97
N LEU A 163 -10.87 8.81 30.72
CA LEU A 163 -9.59 8.24 31.13
C LEU A 163 -9.04 7.14 30.22
N ASP A 164 -9.88 6.35 29.55
CA ASP A 164 -9.39 5.16 28.85
C ASP A 164 -8.77 5.47 27.48
N TYR A 165 -9.24 6.50 26.77
CA TYR A 165 -8.64 6.87 25.48
C TYR A 165 -7.27 7.55 25.62
N CYS A 166 -6.92 8.04 26.82
CA CYS A 166 -5.64 8.69 27.07
C CYS A 166 -4.44 7.73 27.02
N TYR A 167 -4.67 6.42 27.13
CA TYR A 167 -3.61 5.41 27.00
C TYR A 167 -3.20 5.16 25.54
N PHE A 168 -4.02 5.57 24.58
CA PHE A 168 -3.78 5.31 23.17
C PHE A 168 -2.90 6.40 22.54
N LYS A 169 -2.04 6.00 21.60
CA LYS A 169 -1.31 6.95 20.77
C LYS A 169 -2.30 7.74 19.93
N LYS A 170 -2.10 9.06 19.82
CA LYS A 170 -2.99 9.96 19.07
C LYS A 170 -3.22 9.49 17.63
N ASP A 171 -2.15 9.05 16.96
CA ASP A 171 -2.21 8.61 15.56
C ASP A 171 -3.04 7.32 15.39
N SER A 172 -3.10 6.48 16.43
CA SER A 172 -3.91 5.25 16.43
C SER A 172 -5.41 5.52 16.47
N LEU A 173 -5.86 6.70 16.91
CA LEU A 173 -7.29 6.99 17.10
C LEU A 173 -7.88 7.97 16.07
N LEU A 174 -7.07 8.53 15.14
CA LEU A 174 -7.45 9.59 14.20
C LEU A 174 -8.85 9.40 13.62
N SER A 175 -9.78 10.33 13.79
CA SER A 175 -11.18 10.19 13.34
C SER A 175 -11.76 11.56 13.02
N TYR A 176 -12.95 11.60 12.41
CA TYR A 176 -13.68 12.86 12.16
C TYR A 176 -14.05 13.59 13.45
N HIS A 177 -14.23 12.87 14.56
CA HIS A 177 -14.56 13.40 15.89
C HIS A 177 -13.47 13.01 16.87
N MET A 178 -12.43 13.83 16.94
CA MET A 178 -11.30 13.57 17.82
C MET A 178 -11.66 13.76 19.30
N PRO A 179 -11.28 12.82 20.19
CA PRO A 179 -11.33 13.08 21.61
C PRO A 179 -10.33 14.18 21.96
N ASN A 180 -10.71 15.02 22.92
CA ASN A 180 -9.85 16.11 23.33
C ASN A 180 -8.73 15.60 24.26
N PHE A 181 -7.57 15.31 23.68
CA PHE A 181 -6.38 14.88 24.42
C PHE A 181 -5.86 15.94 25.41
N THR A 182 -6.31 17.20 25.36
CA THR A 182 -5.87 18.20 26.36
C THR A 182 -6.33 17.86 27.78
N SER A 183 -7.43 17.11 27.91
CA SER A 183 -7.96 16.61 29.20
C SER A 183 -7.10 15.50 29.82
N CYS A 184 -6.27 14.81 29.02
CA CYS A 184 -5.36 13.76 29.47
C CYS A 184 -4.19 14.30 30.32
N HIS A 185 -4.02 15.63 30.42
CA HIS A 185 -2.91 16.26 31.14
C HIS A 185 -3.17 16.51 32.63
N THR A 186 -4.30 16.07 33.19
CA THR A 186 -4.73 16.48 34.55
C THR A 186 -4.49 15.48 35.69
N ASP A 187 -4.11 14.21 35.44
CA ASP A 187 -4.06 13.18 36.50
C ASP A 187 -2.70 12.45 36.69
N GLN A 188 -1.56 13.04 36.28
CA GLN A 188 -0.23 12.43 36.51
C GLN A 188 0.50 12.88 37.79
N TYR A 189 -0.19 13.41 38.79
CA TYR A 189 0.44 13.73 40.09
C TYR A 189 -0.31 13.20 41.30
N GLN A 190 -0.50 11.87 41.39
CA GLN A 190 -0.62 11.20 42.69
C GLN A 190 0.07 9.84 42.70
N THR A 191 1.37 9.83 43.01
CA THR A 191 1.96 8.72 43.75
C THR A 191 2.80 9.27 44.92
N ASN A 192 2.26 9.07 46.12
CA ASN A 192 2.87 9.33 47.41
C ASN A 192 4.04 8.33 47.65
N PRO A 193 5.25 8.76 48.05
CA PRO A 193 6.37 7.84 48.23
C PRO A 193 6.43 7.30 49.66
N GLN A 194 6.02 6.06 49.88
CA GLN A 194 6.42 5.29 51.07
C GLN A 194 6.81 3.85 50.72
N THR A 195 8.12 3.68 50.57
CA THR A 195 8.97 2.55 51.01
C THR A 195 8.48 1.10 50.87
N ARG A 196 9.15 0.34 49.99
CA ARG A 196 9.85 -0.88 50.40
C ARG A 196 11.05 -1.14 49.48
N LYS A 197 12.23 -1.22 50.09
CA LYS A 197 13.52 -1.50 49.45
C LYS A 197 13.54 -2.94 48.94
N ASP A 198 14.02 -3.13 47.70
CA ASP A 198 15.03 -4.14 47.38
C ASP A 198 15.85 -3.65 46.16
N LYS A 199 17.17 -3.82 46.26
CA LYS A 199 18.22 -3.14 45.46
C LYS A 199 18.27 -3.61 43.99
N PRO A 200 18.57 -2.74 43.01
CA PRO A 200 19.04 -3.20 41.71
C PRO A 200 20.57 -3.28 41.69
N SER A 201 21.09 -4.45 41.31
CA SER A 201 22.48 -4.69 40.96
C SER A 201 22.82 -4.03 39.63
N PHE A 202 23.24 -2.77 39.67
CA PHE A 202 23.88 -2.06 38.56
C PHE A 202 25.36 -2.44 38.49
N LEU A 203 25.69 -3.53 37.78
CA LEU A 203 27.09 -3.79 37.41
C LEU A 203 27.22 -4.61 36.11
N PHE A 204 26.44 -4.31 35.07
CA PHE A 204 26.66 -4.91 33.73
C PHE A 204 26.44 -3.95 32.54
N PHE A 205 25.91 -2.75 32.75
CA PHE A 205 25.56 -1.82 31.65
C PHE A 205 26.64 -0.80 31.27
N ILE A 206 27.65 -0.60 32.13
CA ILE A 206 28.74 0.36 31.86
C ILE A 206 29.68 -0.13 30.74
N PRO A 207 30.11 -1.41 30.67
CA PRO A 207 31.01 -1.83 29.60
C PRO A 207 30.33 -1.90 28.23
N VAL A 208 29.02 -2.21 28.16
CA VAL A 208 28.28 -2.34 26.89
C VAL A 208 28.02 -0.97 26.25
N THR A 209 27.68 0.03 27.05
CA THR A 209 27.49 1.41 26.57
C THR A 209 28.80 2.05 26.12
N CYS A 210 29.90 1.79 26.84
CA CYS A 210 31.24 2.21 26.40
C CYS A 210 31.71 1.47 25.13
N PHE A 211 31.38 0.18 24.96
CA PHE A 211 31.74 -0.58 23.75
C PHE A 211 31.01 -0.07 22.51
N ILE A 212 29.73 0.29 22.63
CA ILE A 212 28.95 0.91 21.54
C ILE A 212 29.56 2.26 21.16
N LEU A 213 29.95 3.08 22.12
CA LEU A 213 30.53 4.41 21.87
C LEU A 213 31.96 4.37 21.30
N VAL A 214 32.72 3.28 21.49
CA VAL A 214 34.09 3.16 20.96
C VAL A 214 34.12 2.43 19.61
N VAL A 215 33.20 1.49 19.38
CA VAL A 215 33.20 0.63 18.17
C VAL A 215 32.35 1.19 17.03
N PHE A 216 31.23 1.88 17.34
CA PHE A 216 30.39 2.47 16.28
C PHE A 216 31.04 3.64 15.53
N PRO A 217 31.76 4.59 16.16
CA PRO A 217 32.32 5.73 15.42
C PRO A 217 33.40 5.34 14.39
N PRO A 218 34.31 4.38 14.66
CA PRO A 218 35.24 3.87 13.64
C PRO A 218 34.52 3.12 12.52
N ILE A 219 33.48 2.33 12.81
CA ILE A 219 32.71 1.59 11.80
C ILE A 219 31.88 2.54 10.92
N LEU A 220 31.28 3.58 11.51
CA LEU A 220 30.61 4.67 10.79
C LEU A 220 31.61 5.51 9.98
N TYR A 221 32.83 5.71 10.47
CA TYR A 221 33.89 6.40 9.75
C TYR A 221 34.42 5.57 8.55
N PHE A 222 34.62 4.26 8.73
CA PHE A 222 35.04 3.35 7.66
C PHE A 222 33.96 3.12 6.61
N THR A 223 32.69 3.01 7.01
CA THR A 223 31.56 2.94 6.05
C THR A 223 31.35 4.27 5.33
N ARG A 224 31.54 5.42 6.00
CA ARG A 224 31.56 6.74 5.34
C ARG A 224 32.72 6.92 4.36
N ASN A 225 33.91 6.39 4.62
CA ASN A 225 35.03 6.46 3.67
C ASN A 225 34.84 5.54 2.45
N LYS A 226 34.21 4.37 2.63
CA LYS A 226 33.82 3.51 1.49
C LYS A 226 32.68 4.11 0.64
N PHE A 227 31.83 4.95 1.25
CA PHE A 227 30.78 5.71 0.54
C PHE A 227 31.26 7.04 -0.06
N LYS A 228 32.23 7.73 0.56
CA LYS A 228 32.83 8.97 0.02
C LYS A 228 33.63 8.73 -1.25
N ALA A 229 34.31 7.59 -1.38
CA ALA A 229 35.03 7.23 -2.60
C ALA A 229 34.14 6.92 -3.81
N LYS A 230 32.79 6.86 -3.65
CA LYS A 230 31.84 6.65 -4.74
C LYS A 230 30.91 7.84 -5.01
N PHE A 231 31.13 8.97 -4.35
CA PHE A 231 30.35 10.20 -4.53
C PHE A 231 31.23 11.44 -4.33
N GLU A 232 32.40 11.48 -4.96
CA GLU A 232 33.04 12.74 -5.33
C GLU A 232 32.68 13.04 -6.78
N GLY A 233 31.73 13.95 -6.95
CA GLY A 233 31.25 14.38 -8.25
C GLY A 233 29.81 14.91 -8.25
N MET A 234 29.46 15.81 -7.32
CA MET A 234 28.65 17.01 -7.59
C MET A 234 28.23 17.67 -6.27
N SER A 235 28.79 18.86 -6.03
CA SER A 235 28.29 19.86 -5.11
C SER A 235 27.75 21.02 -5.95
N THR A 236 26.51 21.43 -5.71
CA THR A 236 25.96 22.79 -5.87
C THR A 236 24.63 22.80 -5.09
N LYS A 237 24.50 23.48 -3.94
CA LYS A 237 24.01 24.87 -3.77
C LYS A 237 22.84 25.20 -4.70
N ASN A 238 21.67 25.47 -4.11
CA ASN A 238 20.45 26.08 -4.67
C ASN A 238 20.28 26.02 -6.20
N GLY A 239 19.31 25.22 -6.66
CA GLY A 239 18.85 25.23 -8.05
C GLY A 239 18.67 23.83 -8.63
N ASP A 240 17.51 23.61 -9.23
CA ASP A 240 17.21 22.61 -10.25
C ASP A 240 17.27 21.12 -9.88
N LEU A 241 16.13 20.63 -9.39
CA LEU A 241 15.63 19.32 -9.80
C LEU A 241 14.50 19.48 -10.84
N PHE A 242 14.70 20.36 -11.82
CA PHE A 242 13.90 20.41 -13.04
C PHE A 242 14.84 20.21 -14.22
N SER A 243 14.81 19.01 -14.79
CA SER A 243 15.32 18.84 -16.13
C SER A 243 14.15 18.45 -17.03
N ILE A 244 13.89 19.37 -17.98
CA ILE A 244 13.13 19.21 -19.22
C ILE A 244 11.65 19.63 -19.12
N TRP A 245 11.41 20.89 -18.74
CA TRP A 245 10.75 21.86 -19.61
C TRP A 245 11.37 23.22 -19.30
N ASN A 246 11.92 23.89 -20.30
CA ASN A 246 12.35 25.28 -20.16
C ASN A 246 11.10 26.13 -19.97
N TYR A 247 10.61 26.32 -18.75
CA TYR A 247 9.77 27.44 -18.31
C TYR A 247 9.72 27.35 -16.78
N ASP A 248 9.95 28.47 -16.12
CA ASP A 248 9.97 28.67 -14.65
C ASP A 248 8.95 27.76 -13.93
N GLY A 249 9.43 26.85 -13.08
CA GLY A 249 8.71 25.67 -12.57
C GLY A 249 7.47 25.93 -11.71
N GLN A 250 7.11 27.19 -11.46
CA GLN A 250 5.79 27.56 -10.93
C GLN A 250 4.73 27.71 -12.02
N ILE A 251 5.09 28.31 -13.16
CA ILE A 251 4.16 28.57 -14.28
C ILE A 251 3.71 27.23 -14.89
N ALA A 252 4.65 26.29 -15.06
CA ALA A 252 4.34 24.97 -15.61
C ALA A 252 3.49 24.08 -14.68
N PHE A 253 3.39 24.37 -13.39
CA PHE A 253 2.46 23.67 -12.50
C PHE A 253 1.06 24.25 -12.63
N GLU A 254 0.93 25.57 -12.47
CA GLU A 254 -0.37 26.26 -12.54
C GLU A 254 -1.02 26.08 -13.92
N ASP A 255 -0.26 26.18 -15.01
CA ASP A 255 -0.76 25.92 -16.37
C ASP A 255 -1.36 24.51 -16.52
N MET A 256 -0.83 23.51 -15.81
CA MET A 256 -1.28 22.12 -15.88
C MET A 256 -2.51 21.88 -15.02
N ILE A 257 -2.57 22.52 -13.85
CA ILE A 257 -3.74 22.51 -12.98
C ILE A 257 -4.89 23.24 -13.67
N GLU A 258 -4.64 24.39 -14.29
CA GLU A 258 -5.63 25.14 -15.06
C GLU A 258 -6.09 24.35 -16.29
N ALA A 259 -5.16 23.80 -17.08
CA ALA A 259 -5.49 23.01 -18.27
C ALA A 259 -6.27 21.71 -17.98
N THR A 260 -6.30 21.27 -16.72
CA THR A 260 -7.08 20.11 -16.28
C THR A 260 -8.22 20.47 -15.33
N GLU A 261 -8.45 21.77 -15.07
CA GLU A 261 -9.39 22.27 -14.08
C GLU A 261 -9.30 21.52 -12.74
N ASP A 262 -8.08 21.47 -12.19
CA ASP A 262 -7.73 20.72 -10.97
C ASP A 262 -7.98 19.22 -11.07
N PHE A 263 -7.56 18.61 -12.19
CA PHE A 263 -7.76 17.19 -12.49
C PHE A 263 -9.23 16.76 -12.50
N ASP A 264 -10.09 17.58 -13.11
CA ASP A 264 -11.50 17.25 -13.33
C ASP A 264 -11.64 15.96 -14.17
N ILE A 265 -12.64 15.16 -13.81
CA ILE A 265 -12.92 13.87 -14.45
C ILE A 265 -13.16 13.98 -15.96
N LYS A 266 -13.62 15.13 -16.47
CA LYS A 266 -13.84 15.35 -17.91
C LYS A 266 -12.55 15.27 -18.74
N TYR A 267 -11.41 15.54 -18.11
CA TYR A 267 -10.10 15.42 -18.74
C TYR A 267 -9.46 14.06 -18.51
N CYS A 268 -10.08 13.19 -17.71
CA CYS A 268 -9.56 11.86 -17.43
C CYS A 268 -9.71 10.96 -18.65
N ILE A 269 -8.59 10.44 -19.12
CA ILE A 269 -8.50 9.54 -20.29
C ILE A 269 -8.27 8.08 -19.89
N GLY A 270 -8.08 7.81 -18.60
CA GLY A 270 -7.95 6.46 -18.08
C GLY A 270 -7.58 6.44 -16.61
N THR A 271 -8.08 5.44 -15.90
CA THR A 271 -7.77 5.20 -14.50
C THR A 271 -7.23 3.78 -14.33
N GLY A 272 -6.21 3.61 -13.48
CA GLY A 272 -5.62 2.32 -13.16
C GLY A 272 -5.17 2.27 -11.71
N GLY A 273 -4.69 1.10 -11.25
CA GLY A 273 -4.41 0.84 -9.83
C GLY A 273 -3.43 1.80 -9.15
N TYR A 274 -2.57 2.47 -9.92
CA TYR A 274 -1.54 3.39 -9.41
C TYR A 274 -1.75 4.86 -9.77
N GLY A 275 -2.84 5.21 -10.46
CA GLY A 275 -3.07 6.60 -10.85
C GLY A 275 -4.18 6.81 -11.87
N SER A 276 -4.55 8.06 -12.03
CA SER A 276 -5.45 8.54 -13.06
C SER A 276 -4.66 9.36 -14.07
N VAL A 277 -4.91 9.13 -15.36
CA VAL A 277 -4.27 9.82 -16.46
C VAL A 277 -5.23 10.85 -17.04
N TYR A 278 -4.75 12.07 -17.22
CA TYR A 278 -5.52 13.20 -17.71
C TYR A 278 -4.90 13.77 -18.98
N ARG A 279 -5.72 14.17 -19.94
CA ARG A 279 -5.30 14.91 -21.13
C ARG A 279 -5.27 16.39 -20.78
N ALA A 280 -4.12 17.03 -20.96
CA ALA A 280 -3.98 18.47 -20.77
C ALA A 280 -3.50 19.12 -22.08
N GLN A 281 -4.10 20.25 -22.43
CA GLN A 281 -3.63 21.11 -23.51
C GLN A 281 -3.02 22.37 -22.91
N LEU A 282 -1.71 22.52 -23.10
CA LEU A 282 -0.94 23.61 -22.50
C LEU A 282 -1.22 24.94 -23.22
N PRO A 283 -0.92 26.10 -22.59
CA PRO A 283 -1.03 27.40 -23.25
C PRO A 283 -0.21 27.50 -24.56
N SER A 284 0.86 26.72 -24.66
CA SER A 284 1.67 26.59 -25.89
C SER A 284 0.97 25.85 -27.03
N GLY A 285 -0.24 25.31 -26.82
CA GLY A 285 -0.97 24.46 -27.76
C GLY A 285 -0.53 23.00 -27.75
N LYS A 286 0.55 22.65 -27.02
CA LYS A 286 1.00 21.27 -26.90
C LYS A 286 0.04 20.43 -26.05
N ILE A 287 -0.25 19.21 -26.50
CA ILE A 287 -1.05 18.25 -25.74
C ILE A 287 -0.13 17.26 -25.02
N VAL A 288 -0.40 17.01 -23.74
CA VAL A 288 0.35 16.09 -22.88
C VAL A 288 -0.61 15.18 -22.10
N ALA A 289 -0.08 14.04 -21.64
CA ALA A 289 -0.77 13.15 -20.72
C ALA A 289 -0.18 13.31 -19.30
N LEU A 290 -1.02 13.64 -18.32
CA LEU A 290 -0.64 13.82 -16.93
C LEU A 290 -1.10 12.61 -16.12
N LYS A 291 -0.15 11.81 -15.64
CA LYS A 291 -0.45 10.68 -14.74
C LYS A 291 -0.37 11.19 -13.30
N LYS A 292 -1.52 11.47 -12.70
CA LYS A 292 -1.68 11.76 -11.27
C LYS A 292 -1.66 10.44 -10.52
N LEU A 293 -0.73 10.27 -9.60
CA LEU A 293 -0.69 9.07 -8.78
C LEU A 293 -1.81 9.13 -7.72
N HIS A 294 -2.48 8.00 -7.46
CA HIS A 294 -3.56 7.93 -6.47
C HIS A 294 -3.04 8.37 -5.09
N GLN A 295 -3.80 9.24 -4.42
CA GLN A 295 -3.28 10.02 -3.31
C GLN A 295 -3.54 9.34 -1.97
N MET A 296 -2.48 8.84 -1.35
CA MET A 296 -2.24 8.97 0.09
C MET A 296 -0.82 9.58 0.22
N GLU A 297 -0.67 10.57 1.10
CA GLU A 297 0.62 11.02 1.67
C GLU A 297 1.53 11.97 0.86
N SER A 298 1.20 13.26 0.84
CA SER A 298 2.19 14.32 0.55
C SER A 298 3.14 14.62 1.73
N HIS A 299 3.12 13.81 2.79
CA HIS A 299 3.88 14.06 4.03
C HIS A 299 4.79 12.89 4.45
N ASN A 300 4.83 11.78 3.69
CA ASN A 300 5.68 10.64 4.02
C ASN A 300 6.96 10.60 3.17
N PRO A 301 8.16 10.71 3.78
CA PRO A 301 9.43 10.74 3.07
C PRO A 301 9.76 9.44 2.30
N THR A 302 9.14 8.31 2.63
CA THR A 302 9.32 7.05 1.88
C THR A 302 8.69 7.10 0.49
N PHE A 303 7.56 7.81 0.32
CA PHE A 303 6.87 7.94 -0.96
C PHE A 303 7.57 8.90 -1.91
N VAL A 304 8.09 10.02 -1.40
CA VAL A 304 8.94 10.94 -2.18
C VAL A 304 10.17 10.20 -2.73
N LYS A 305 10.74 9.27 -1.93
CA LYS A 305 11.85 8.42 -2.37
C LYS A 305 11.42 7.40 -3.44
N SER A 306 10.25 6.79 -3.30
CA SER A 306 9.70 5.85 -4.30
C SER A 306 9.44 6.55 -5.64
N PHE A 307 8.78 7.71 -5.61
CA PHE A 307 8.54 8.56 -6.78
C PHE A 307 9.86 9.00 -7.44
N GLY A 308 10.85 9.43 -6.63
CA GLY A 308 12.17 9.78 -7.13
C GLY A 308 12.91 8.61 -7.78
N ASN A 309 12.72 7.37 -7.29
CA ASN A 309 13.28 6.17 -7.91
C ASN A 309 12.63 5.85 -9.25
N GLU A 310 11.30 5.97 -9.35
CA GLU A 310 10.54 5.75 -10.60
C GLU A 310 10.98 6.75 -11.67
N VAL A 311 10.97 8.05 -11.36
CA VAL A 311 11.45 9.11 -12.25
C VAL A 311 12.88 8.83 -12.72
N LYS A 312 13.77 8.43 -11.81
CA LYS A 312 15.16 8.12 -12.12
C LYS A 312 15.31 6.91 -13.04
N MET A 313 14.46 5.89 -12.90
CA MET A 313 14.46 4.73 -13.80
C MET A 313 13.91 5.12 -15.17
N LEU A 314 12.74 5.76 -15.24
CA LEU A 314 12.11 6.15 -16.49
C LEU A 314 12.95 7.12 -17.32
N THR A 315 13.71 8.01 -16.67
CA THR A 315 14.65 8.91 -17.35
C THR A 315 15.85 8.17 -17.96
N LYS A 316 16.24 7.04 -17.38
CA LYS A 316 17.39 6.23 -17.86
C LYS A 316 17.00 5.26 -18.96
N ILE A 317 15.75 4.83 -19.00
CA ILE A 317 15.26 3.90 -20.01
C ILE A 317 15.12 4.66 -21.32
N ARG A 318 15.79 4.17 -22.36
CA ARG A 318 15.67 4.67 -23.73
C ARG A 318 15.31 3.51 -24.63
N TYR A 319 14.02 3.31 -24.84
CA TYR A 319 13.51 2.29 -25.75
C TYR A 319 12.48 2.90 -26.70
N ARG A 320 12.51 2.49 -27.96
CA ARG A 320 11.68 3.08 -29.03
C ARG A 320 10.17 2.90 -28.83
N ASN A 321 9.74 1.92 -28.04
CA ASN A 321 8.34 1.61 -27.78
C ASN A 321 7.84 2.06 -26.40
N ILE A 322 8.65 2.82 -25.65
CA ILE A 322 8.23 3.38 -24.35
C ILE A 322 7.75 4.82 -24.57
N VAL A 323 6.59 5.15 -24.02
CA VAL A 323 6.02 6.49 -24.11
C VAL A 323 7.00 7.49 -23.50
N LYS A 324 7.34 8.52 -24.26
CA LYS A 324 8.35 9.49 -23.86
C LYS A 324 7.89 10.24 -22.62
N LEU A 325 8.59 10.06 -21.51
CA LEU A 325 8.49 10.93 -20.34
C LEU A 325 9.05 12.30 -20.73
N HIS A 326 8.21 13.32 -20.67
CA HIS A 326 8.61 14.71 -20.88
C HIS A 326 9.14 15.34 -19.60
N GLY A 327 8.56 15.00 -18.46
CA GLY A 327 8.98 15.53 -17.17
C GLY A 327 8.15 14.94 -16.03
N PHE A 328 8.34 15.50 -14.84
CA PHE A 328 7.59 15.13 -13.64
C PHE A 328 7.37 16.36 -12.78
N CYS A 329 6.33 16.33 -11.94
CA CYS A 329 6.06 17.34 -10.95
C CYS A 329 6.05 16.71 -9.56
N LEU A 330 6.79 17.32 -8.65
CA LEU A 330 6.77 17.02 -7.22
C LEU A 330 6.31 18.29 -6.51
N HIS A 331 5.00 18.37 -6.20
CA HIS A 331 4.42 19.49 -5.49
C HIS A 331 3.76 19.01 -4.19
N ASN A 332 3.75 19.86 -3.15
CA ASN A 332 3.17 19.50 -1.84
C ASN A 332 1.69 19.13 -1.91
N ARG A 333 0.98 19.59 -2.94
CA ARG A 333 -0.44 19.30 -3.17
C ARG A 333 -0.68 18.06 -4.04
N CYS A 334 0.26 17.68 -4.92
CA CYS A 334 0.10 16.56 -5.83
C CYS A 334 1.43 16.19 -6.51
N MET A 335 1.58 14.91 -6.86
CA MET A 335 2.69 14.37 -7.62
C MET A 335 2.15 13.79 -8.92
N PHE A 336 2.76 14.16 -10.05
CA PHE A 336 2.34 13.62 -11.35
C PHE A 336 3.49 13.54 -12.35
N LEU A 337 3.38 12.60 -13.27
CA LEU A 337 4.32 12.41 -14.37
C LEU A 337 3.72 13.00 -15.65
N VAL A 338 4.56 13.66 -16.46
CA VAL A 338 4.17 14.31 -17.71
C VAL A 338 4.69 13.48 -18.87
N TYR A 339 3.78 12.84 -19.59
CA TYR A 339 4.09 12.00 -20.75
C TYR A 339 3.70 12.68 -22.05
N GLN A 340 4.31 12.22 -23.14
CA GLN A 340 3.80 12.46 -24.48
C GLN A 340 2.36 11.94 -24.58
N TYR A 341 1.45 12.77 -25.10
CA TYR A 341 0.09 12.35 -25.39
C TYR A 341 0.04 11.43 -26.62
N MET A 342 -0.74 10.37 -26.52
CA MET A 342 -0.94 9.36 -27.57
C MET A 342 -2.35 9.51 -28.16
N GLU A 343 -2.46 9.95 -29.42
CA GLU A 343 -3.74 10.30 -30.05
C GLU A 343 -4.71 9.11 -30.22
N LYS A 344 -4.20 7.89 -30.41
CA LYS A 344 -5.01 6.68 -30.67
C LYS A 344 -5.45 5.92 -29.40
N SER A 345 -5.40 6.56 -28.23
CA SER A 345 -5.80 5.96 -26.95
C SER A 345 -5.08 4.63 -26.66
N SER A 346 -5.68 3.76 -25.83
CA SER A 346 -5.16 2.44 -25.50
C SER A 346 -5.54 1.38 -26.52
N LEU A 347 -4.70 0.35 -26.66
CA LEU A 347 -5.05 -0.87 -27.39
C LEU A 347 -6.38 -1.47 -26.89
N PHE A 348 -6.67 -1.33 -25.60
CA PHE A 348 -7.94 -1.76 -25.00
C PHE A 348 -9.15 -1.05 -25.62
N TYR A 349 -9.09 0.27 -25.81
CA TYR A 349 -10.18 1.02 -26.46
C TYR A 349 -10.34 0.64 -27.93
N VAL A 350 -9.22 0.52 -28.66
CA VAL A 350 -9.23 0.13 -30.07
C VAL A 350 -9.81 -1.27 -30.26
N LEU A 351 -9.51 -2.21 -29.36
CA LEU A 351 -10.04 -3.57 -29.41
C LEU A 351 -11.53 -3.66 -29.05
N ASN A 352 -12.05 -2.72 -28.26
CA ASN A 352 -13.47 -2.66 -27.89
C ASN A 352 -14.34 -1.87 -28.88
N ASN A 353 -13.75 -1.35 -29.97
CA ASN A 353 -14.48 -0.68 -31.04
C ASN A 353 -14.42 -1.52 -32.32
N ASP A 354 -15.56 -2.06 -32.77
CA ASP A 354 -15.65 -2.94 -33.94
C ASP A 354 -15.19 -2.30 -35.26
N ALA A 355 -15.23 -0.96 -35.37
CA ALA A 355 -14.74 -0.25 -36.54
C ALA A 355 -13.22 -0.10 -36.50
N GLU A 356 -12.67 0.31 -35.35
CA GLU A 356 -11.22 0.52 -35.18
C GLU A 356 -10.45 -0.81 -35.06
N ALA A 357 -11.06 -1.85 -34.48
CA ALA A 357 -10.48 -3.18 -34.36
C ALA A 357 -10.19 -3.84 -35.71
N LYS A 358 -10.89 -3.42 -36.78
CA LYS A 358 -10.65 -3.86 -38.17
C LYS A 358 -9.36 -3.29 -38.75
N GLU A 359 -8.92 -2.13 -38.25
CA GLU A 359 -7.63 -1.54 -38.63
C GLU A 359 -6.45 -2.35 -38.07
N LEU A 360 -6.66 -3.04 -36.94
CA LEU A 360 -5.72 -4.03 -36.38
C LEU A 360 -5.81 -5.37 -37.12
N ASN A 361 -5.29 -5.41 -38.35
CA ASN A 361 -5.18 -6.66 -39.11
C ASN A 361 -4.22 -7.66 -38.43
N TRP A 362 -4.27 -8.93 -38.86
CA TRP A 362 -3.49 -10.00 -38.23
C TRP A 362 -1.98 -9.74 -38.25
N SER A 363 -1.44 -9.17 -39.33
CA SER A 363 -0.02 -8.80 -39.40
C SER A 363 0.36 -7.75 -38.36
N THR A 364 -0.46 -6.72 -38.17
CA THR A 364 -0.25 -5.68 -37.14
C THR A 364 -0.27 -6.29 -35.74
N ARG A 365 -1.22 -7.19 -35.46
CA ARG A 365 -1.32 -7.89 -34.16
C ARG A 365 -0.08 -8.75 -33.87
N VAL A 366 0.42 -9.47 -34.86
CA VAL A 366 1.64 -10.30 -34.72
C VAL A 366 2.87 -9.42 -34.46
N ASN A 367 2.98 -8.26 -35.12
CA ASN A 367 4.08 -7.32 -34.87
C ASN A 367 4.02 -6.75 -33.46
N VAL A 368 2.83 -6.39 -32.96
CA VAL A 368 2.63 -5.96 -31.56
C VAL A 368 3.11 -7.04 -30.59
N ILE A 369 2.75 -8.31 -30.81
CA ILE A 369 3.16 -9.43 -29.93
C ILE A 369 4.69 -9.66 -29.97
N LYS A 370 5.32 -9.55 -31.16
CA LYS A 370 6.77 -9.71 -31.30
C LYS A 370 7.55 -8.62 -30.58
N GLU A 371 7.10 -7.36 -30.69
CA GLU A 371 7.69 -6.22 -29.97
C GLU A 371 7.43 -6.33 -28.46
N TRP A 372 6.29 -6.91 -28.05
CA TRP A 372 5.95 -7.18 -26.64
C TRP A 372 6.90 -8.16 -25.97
N HIS A 373 7.35 -9.21 -26.65
CA HIS A 373 8.33 -10.13 -26.07
C HIS A 373 9.66 -9.43 -25.71
N VAL A 374 10.07 -8.43 -26.49
CA VAL A 374 11.28 -7.63 -26.21
C VAL A 374 11.05 -6.67 -25.05
N LEU A 375 9.87 -6.05 -24.98
CA LEU A 375 9.45 -5.21 -23.84
C LEU A 375 9.34 -6.01 -22.54
N CYS A 376 8.77 -7.23 -22.57
CA CYS A 376 8.69 -8.12 -21.42
C CYS A 376 10.08 -8.50 -20.90
N LEU A 377 11.05 -8.76 -21.78
CA LEU A 377 12.43 -9.03 -21.37
C LEU A 377 13.10 -7.82 -20.73
N ILE A 378 12.84 -6.61 -21.25
CA ILE A 378 13.31 -5.35 -20.64
C ILE A 378 12.60 -5.10 -19.30
N CYS A 379 11.31 -5.41 -19.17
CA CYS A 379 10.54 -5.32 -17.91
C CYS A 379 10.98 -6.37 -16.88
N ILE A 380 11.35 -7.58 -17.30
CA ILE A 380 11.92 -8.61 -16.41
C ILE A 380 13.30 -8.19 -15.89
N MET A 381 14.08 -7.44 -16.70
CA MET A 381 15.35 -6.86 -16.28
C MET A 381 15.20 -5.56 -15.46
N ILE A 382 14.04 -4.91 -15.53
CA ILE A 382 13.74 -3.63 -14.91
C ILE A 382 12.45 -3.76 -14.10
N VAL A 383 12.62 -4.16 -12.84
CA VAL A 383 11.78 -3.81 -11.68
C VAL A 383 10.60 -4.75 -11.35
N SER A 384 10.74 -5.39 -10.19
CA SER A 384 9.65 -5.59 -9.24
C SER A 384 8.82 -4.30 -9.07
N HIS A 385 7.56 -4.30 -9.51
CA HIS A 385 6.47 -3.37 -9.14
C HIS A 385 6.05 -2.15 -9.99
N GLN A 386 6.45 -1.93 -11.25
CA GLN A 386 6.18 -0.59 -11.82
C GLN A 386 5.85 -0.39 -13.31
N LEU A 387 5.05 -1.25 -13.95
CA LEU A 387 4.68 -0.96 -15.37
C LEU A 387 3.25 -1.27 -15.83
N PHE A 388 2.33 -1.69 -14.95
CA PHE A 388 1.00 -2.09 -15.41
C PHE A 388 0.19 -0.93 -16.05
N ILE A 389 0.51 0.33 -15.75
CA ILE A 389 -0.12 1.50 -16.40
C ILE A 389 0.57 1.90 -17.71
N GLU A 390 1.89 1.69 -17.86
CA GLU A 390 2.57 1.96 -19.14
C GLU A 390 2.17 0.98 -20.25
N MET A 391 1.70 -0.22 -19.87
CA MET A 391 1.22 -1.25 -20.81
C MET A 391 -0.19 -1.00 -21.38
N SER A 392 -0.93 -0.03 -20.84
CA SER A 392 -2.22 0.38 -21.43
C SER A 392 -2.05 1.37 -22.59
N GLN A 393 -0.85 1.93 -22.82
CA GLN A 393 -0.57 2.83 -23.95
C GLN A 393 0.52 2.28 -24.86
N VAL A 394 0.41 1.01 -25.25
CA VAL A 394 1.21 0.49 -26.35
C VAL A 394 0.79 1.23 -27.63
N PRO A 395 1.69 1.96 -28.30
CA PRO A 395 1.40 2.56 -29.59
C PRO A 395 1.08 1.46 -30.60
N ILE A 396 -0.04 1.59 -31.32
CA ILE A 396 -0.18 0.92 -32.61
C ILE A 396 0.63 1.77 -33.60
N PHE A 397 1.93 1.52 -33.69
CA PHE A 397 2.72 2.01 -34.81
C PHE A 397 2.43 1.12 -36.02
N TYR A 398 2.03 1.76 -37.12
CA TYR A 398 2.08 1.18 -38.45
C TYR A 398 3.51 1.17 -38.96
#